data_AF-A0A6L5QVP8-F1
#
_entry.id   AF-A0A6L5QVP8-F1
#
_cell.length_a   1.000
_cell.length_b   1.000
_cell.length_c   1.000
_cell.angle_alpha   90.00
_cell.angle_beta   90.00
_cell.angle_gamma   90.00
#
_symmetry.space_group_name_H-M   'P 1'
#
loop_
_entity.id
_entity.type
_entity.pdbx_description
1 polymer ?
#
loop_
_entity_poly.entity_id
_entity_poly.type
_entity_poly.pdbx_seq_one_letter_code
_entity_poly.pdbx_strand_id
1 'polypeptide(L)'
;MAQQELLSKLKDVHLPAEVSWWPLAIGWWLLIGSLLLSLTVLLVIRLQKAKKFRLSKLAIKELNIIASSHSDNWLMQLEVLLKRASLAYFPKPKVASLTQESWINFLISTGKDVWNDQSLMLLKDGVFQDKKAIPTSHKNQLLSEAKQWLLQLPLETNNV
;
A
#
# COMPACT_ATOMS: atom_id res chain seq x y z
N MET A 1 4.81 -86.33 -27.70
CA MET A 1 6.03 -85.65 -27.22
C MET A 1 6.33 -84.35 -27.97
N ALA A 2 6.02 -84.20 -29.26
CA ALA A 2 6.24 -82.95 -30.02
C ALA A 2 5.36 -81.74 -29.61
N GLN A 3 4.17 -81.97 -29.01
CA GLN A 3 3.29 -80.89 -28.54
C GLN A 3 3.80 -80.19 -27.27
N GLN A 4 4.60 -80.86 -26.44
CA GLN A 4 5.12 -80.26 -25.21
C GLN A 4 6.26 -79.27 -25.49
N GLU A 5 7.03 -79.48 -26.56
CA GLU A 5 8.06 -78.53 -27.01
C GLU A 5 7.49 -77.25 -27.62
N LEU A 6 6.29 -77.30 -28.20
CA LEU A 6 5.62 -76.10 -28.73
C LEU A 6 5.13 -75.18 -27.60
N LEU A 7 4.75 -75.77 -26.45
CA LEU A 7 4.31 -75.01 -25.28
C LEU A 7 5.47 -74.37 -24.51
N SER A 8 6.64 -75.01 -24.47
CA SER A 8 7.85 -74.43 -23.86
C SER A 8 8.46 -73.28 -24.67
N LYS A 9 7.99 -73.07 -25.92
CA LYS A 9 8.37 -71.95 -26.79
C LYS A 9 7.48 -70.71 -26.64
N LEU A 10 6.46 -70.72 -25.79
CA LEU A 10 5.81 -69.50 -25.34
C LEU A 10 6.79 -68.74 -24.45
N LYS A 11 7.66 -67.96 -25.10
CA LYS A 11 8.47 -66.93 -24.46
C LYS A 11 7.56 -66.06 -23.59
N ASP A 12 7.93 -65.94 -22.31
CA ASP A 12 7.42 -64.90 -21.43
C ASP A 12 7.31 -63.59 -22.18
N VAL A 13 6.09 -63.08 -22.30
CA VAL A 13 5.85 -61.72 -22.74
C VAL A 13 6.49 -60.82 -21.69
N HIS A 14 7.68 -60.31 -21.99
CA HIS A 14 8.23 -59.19 -21.25
C HIS A 14 7.29 -58.00 -21.48
N LEU A 15 6.47 -57.69 -20.47
CA LEU A 15 5.77 -56.42 -20.45
C LEU A 15 6.83 -55.31 -20.53
N PRO A 16 6.64 -54.27 -21.37
CA PRO A 16 7.53 -53.13 -21.33
C PRO A 16 7.53 -52.63 -19.90
N ALA A 17 8.73 -52.48 -19.31
CA ALA A 17 8.91 -51.89 -18.00
C ALA A 17 7.99 -50.66 -17.92
N GLU A 18 7.15 -50.62 -16.88
CA GLU A 18 6.18 -49.55 -16.68
C GLU A 18 6.84 -48.22 -17.00
N VAL A 19 6.22 -47.44 -17.90
CA VAL A 19 6.72 -46.13 -18.27
C VAL A 19 6.81 -45.33 -16.98
N SER A 20 8.01 -45.32 -16.38
CA SER A 20 8.29 -44.50 -15.23
C SER A 20 8.03 -43.09 -15.73
N TRP A 21 6.98 -42.47 -15.21
CA TRP A 21 6.61 -41.05 -15.36
C TRP A 21 7.71 -40.08 -14.86
N TRP A 22 8.92 -40.59 -14.71
CA TRP A 22 10.12 -40.00 -14.18
C TRP A 22 11.16 -40.00 -15.30
N PRO A 23 11.85 -38.89 -15.60
CA PRO A 23 11.88 -37.65 -14.86
C PRO A 23 10.75 -36.74 -15.37
N LEU A 24 10.00 -36.11 -14.47
CA LEU A 24 9.19 -34.95 -14.84
C LEU A 24 10.08 -34.03 -15.67
N ALA A 25 9.80 -33.91 -16.97
CA ALA A 25 10.60 -33.11 -17.89
C ALA A 25 10.81 -31.72 -17.26
N ILE A 26 12.01 -31.17 -17.36
CA ILE A 26 12.42 -29.90 -16.69
C ILE A 26 11.38 -28.78 -16.82
N GLY A 27 10.57 -28.80 -17.89
CA GLY A 27 9.45 -27.87 -18.12
C GLY A 27 8.38 -27.82 -17.02
N TRP A 28 8.12 -28.91 -16.30
CA TRP A 28 7.18 -28.89 -15.16
C TRP A 28 7.73 -28.12 -13.96
N TRP A 29 9.03 -28.23 -13.72
CA TRP A 29 9.69 -27.44 -12.68
C TRP A 29 9.69 -25.95 -13.02
N LEU A 30 9.84 -25.60 -14.31
CA LEU A 30 9.68 -24.22 -14.77
C LEU A 30 8.24 -23.72 -14.61
N LEU A 31 7.23 -24.55 -14.91
CA LEU A 31 5.82 -24.22 -14.69
C LEU A 31 5.49 -24.00 -13.22
N ILE A 32 5.92 -24.90 -12.34
CA ILE A 32 5.72 -24.79 -10.89
C ILE A 32 6.46 -23.57 -10.34
N GLY A 33 7.71 -23.36 -10.76
CA GLY A 33 8.51 -22.19 -10.37
C GLY A 33 7.87 -20.88 -10.81
N SER A 34 7.39 -20.80 -12.06
CA SER A 34 6.69 -19.64 -12.60
C SER A 34 5.38 -19.38 -11.85
N LEU A 35 4.60 -20.44 -11.56
CA LEU A 35 3.36 -20.34 -10.81
C LEU A 35 3.61 -19.81 -9.38
N LEU A 36 4.60 -20.36 -8.68
CA LEU A 36 4.99 -19.91 -7.34
C LEU A 36 5.48 -18.46 -7.34
N LEU A 37 6.30 -18.08 -8.33
CA LEU A 37 6.78 -16.71 -8.46
C LEU A 37 5.62 -15.73 -8.69
N SER A 38 4.71 -16.06 -9.60
CA SER A 38 3.51 -15.27 -9.87
C SER A 38 2.63 -15.13 -8.61
N LEU A 39 2.42 -16.24 -7.89
CA LEU A 39 1.67 -16.22 -6.63
C LEU A 39 2.33 -15.31 -5.59
N THR A 40 3.65 -15.40 -5.45
CA THR A 40 4.44 -14.62 -4.48
C THR A 40 4.35 -13.13 -4.81
N VAL A 41 4.51 -12.76 -6.08
CA VAL A 41 4.38 -11.37 -6.55
C VAL A 41 2.97 -10.84 -6.26
N LEU A 42 1.93 -11.61 -6.59
CA LEU A 42 0.53 -11.23 -6.32
C LEU A 42 0.29 -11.03 -4.82
N LEU A 43 0.79 -11.93 -3.98
CA LEU A 43 0.61 -11.89 -2.54
C LEU A 43 1.31 -10.67 -1.94
N VAL A 44 2.54 -10.39 -2.36
CA VAL A 44 3.31 -9.19 -1.96
C VAL A 44 2.56 -7.91 -2.34
N ILE A 45 2.05 -7.81 -3.58
CA ILE A 45 1.28 -6.64 -4.03
C ILE A 45 0.01 -6.46 -3.18
N ARG A 46 -0.73 -7.55 -2.92
CA ARG A 46 -1.96 -7.51 -2.11
C ARG A 46 -1.68 -7.08 -0.67
N LEU A 47 -0.61 -7.59 -0.05
CA LEU A 47 -0.23 -7.21 1.31
C LEU A 47 0.19 -5.75 1.40
N GLN A 48 0.96 -5.25 0.43
CA GLN A 48 1.33 -3.84 0.37
C GLN A 48 0.10 -2.94 0.24
N LYS A 49 -0.85 -3.30 -0.64
CA LYS A 49 -2.12 -2.57 -0.78
C LYS A 49 -2.91 -2.58 0.52
N ALA A 50 -3.07 -3.73 1.17
CA ALA A 50 -3.80 -3.86 2.43
C ALA A 50 -3.19 -3.02 3.57
N LYS A 51 -1.84 -2.95 3.65
CA LYS A 51 -1.15 -2.08 4.62
C LYS A 51 -1.48 -0.61 4.39
N LYS A 52 -1.44 -0.12 3.14
CA LYS A 52 -1.80 1.26 2.80
C LYS A 52 -3.22 1.60 3.24
N PHE A 53 -4.23 0.79 2.89
CA PHE A 53 -5.62 1.04 3.31
C PHE A 53 -5.81 1.09 4.84
N ARG A 54 -5.10 0.22 5.59
CA ARG A 54 -5.13 0.24 7.06
C ARG A 54 -4.58 1.54 7.63
N LEU A 55 -3.51 2.08 7.05
CA LEU A 55 -2.88 3.33 7.49
C LEU A 55 -3.79 4.54 7.27
N SER A 56 -4.54 4.60 6.16
CA SER A 56 -5.54 5.66 5.92
C SER A 56 -6.60 5.65 7.01
N LYS A 57 -7.14 4.47 7.31
CA LYS A 57 -8.19 4.30 8.33
C LYS A 57 -7.71 4.72 9.73
N LEU A 58 -6.45 4.44 10.06
CA LEU A 58 -5.84 4.90 11.32
C LEU A 58 -5.65 6.42 11.34
N ALA A 59 -5.12 7.00 10.26
CA ALA A 59 -4.94 8.45 10.16
C ALA A 59 -6.28 9.21 10.27
N ILE A 60 -7.35 8.71 9.65
CA ILE A 60 -8.69 9.31 9.75
C ILE A 60 -9.25 9.19 11.16
N LYS A 61 -9.04 8.06 11.84
CA LYS A 61 -9.46 7.92 13.25
C LYS A 61 -8.77 8.94 14.14
N GLU A 62 -7.46 9.12 13.97
CA GLU A 62 -6.68 10.08 14.75
C GLU A 62 -7.06 11.53 14.43
N LEU A 63 -7.34 11.84 13.16
CA LEU A 63 -7.91 13.13 12.76
C LEU A 63 -9.22 13.43 13.49
N ASN A 64 -10.13 12.45 13.59
CA ASN A 64 -11.39 12.63 14.32
C ASN A 64 -11.16 12.88 15.82
N ILE A 65 -10.14 12.25 16.43
CA ILE A 65 -9.78 12.50 17.83
C ILE A 65 -9.27 13.94 17.99
N ILE A 66 -8.41 14.40 17.09
CA ILE A 66 -7.89 15.78 17.09
C ILE A 66 -9.04 16.78 16.94
N ALA A 67 -9.98 16.51 16.02
CA ALA A 67 -11.15 17.34 15.76
C ALA A 67 -12.05 17.48 16.99
N SER A 68 -12.32 16.37 17.68
CA SER A 68 -13.12 16.35 18.91
C SER A 68 -12.36 16.87 20.12
N SER A 69 -11.04 17.00 20.05
CA SER A 69 -10.24 17.60 21.12
C SER A 69 -10.39 19.12 21.10
N HIS A 70 -10.68 19.70 22.26
CA HIS A 70 -10.56 21.13 22.52
C HIS A 70 -9.13 21.54 22.88
N SER A 71 -8.14 20.74 22.47
CA SER A 71 -6.74 21.05 22.77
C SER A 71 -6.27 22.25 21.96
N ASP A 72 -5.57 23.19 22.59
CA ASP A 72 -4.95 24.32 21.92
C ASP A 72 -3.87 23.87 20.91
N ASN A 73 -3.40 22.63 21.01
CA ASN A 73 -2.37 22.06 20.13
C ASN A 73 -2.92 21.27 18.93
N TRP A 74 -4.22 21.39 18.63
CA TRP A 74 -4.86 20.64 17.54
C TRP A 74 -4.17 20.85 16.17
N LEU A 75 -3.72 22.08 15.88
CA LEU A 75 -3.07 22.40 14.60
C LEU A 75 -1.69 21.73 14.45
N MET A 76 -0.92 21.69 15.54
CA MET A 76 0.37 20.99 15.55
C MET A 76 0.18 19.48 15.43
N GLN A 77 -0.83 18.92 16.12
CA GLN A 77 -1.18 17.50 15.98
C GLN A 77 -1.61 17.17 14.55
N LEU A 78 -2.38 18.06 13.91
CA LEU A 78 -2.78 17.93 12.52
C LEU A 78 -1.57 17.91 11.59
N GLU A 79 -0.65 18.87 11.73
CA GLU A 79 0.56 18.90 10.90
C GLU A 79 1.41 17.64 11.05
N VAL A 80 1.64 17.18 12.29
CA VAL A 80 2.41 15.95 12.56
C VAL A 80 1.71 14.76 11.92
N LEU A 81 0.39 14.68 12.01
CA LEU A 81 -0.40 13.63 11.39
C LEU A 81 -0.26 13.65 9.86
N LEU A 82 -0.36 14.82 9.24
CA LEU A 82 -0.21 14.98 7.79
C LEU A 82 1.21 14.62 7.34
N LYS A 83 2.25 15.09 8.03
CA LYS A 83 3.66 14.74 7.76
C LYS A 83 3.89 13.23 7.90
N ARG A 84 3.39 12.61 8.98
CA ARG A 84 3.50 11.16 9.18
C ARG A 84 2.74 10.37 8.11
N ALA A 85 1.55 10.83 7.71
CA ALA A 85 0.82 10.23 6.59
C ALA A 85 1.62 10.35 5.29
N SER A 86 2.17 11.53 4.99
CA SER A 86 2.97 11.74 3.78
C SER A 86 4.17 10.79 3.71
N LEU A 87 4.89 10.57 4.82
CA LEU A 87 6.01 9.61 4.89
C LEU A 87 5.55 8.16 4.67
N ALA A 88 4.37 7.81 5.17
CA ALA A 88 3.82 6.46 5.03
C ALA A 88 3.36 6.15 3.59
N TYR A 89 2.87 7.15 2.84
CA TYR A 89 2.37 6.97 1.47
C TYR A 89 3.41 7.29 0.39
N PHE A 90 4.34 8.19 0.67
CA PHE A 90 5.36 8.64 -0.27
C PHE A 90 6.77 8.35 0.30
N PRO A 91 7.34 7.16 0.04
CA PRO A 91 8.67 6.78 0.48
C PRO A 91 9.77 7.45 -0.38
N LYS A 92 9.72 8.78 -0.54
CA LYS A 92 10.77 9.54 -1.22
C LYS A 92 11.72 10.15 -0.18
N PRO A 93 13.04 10.21 -0.45
CA PRO A 93 14.02 10.85 0.43
C PRO A 93 13.79 12.37 0.60
N LYS A 94 12.85 12.97 -0.13
CA LYS A 94 12.55 14.40 -0.10
C LYS A 94 11.66 14.83 1.08
N VAL A 95 10.84 13.94 1.65
CA VAL A 95 9.83 14.35 2.67
C VAL A 95 10.49 14.63 4.04
N ALA A 96 11.55 13.91 4.38
CA ALA A 96 12.23 14.05 5.68
C ALA A 96 13.01 15.37 5.86
N SER A 97 13.30 16.11 4.78
CA SER A 97 14.04 17.38 4.80
C SER A 97 13.22 18.57 4.33
N LEU A 98 11.89 18.46 4.27
CA LEU A 98 11.05 19.55 3.77
C LEU A 98 11.09 20.73 4.75
N THR A 99 11.66 21.87 4.30
CA THR A 99 11.39 23.18 4.88
C THR A 99 9.90 23.50 4.82
N GLN A 100 9.40 24.40 5.67
CA GLN A 100 7.96 24.72 5.74
C GLN A 100 7.36 25.09 4.36
N GLU A 101 8.09 25.79 3.50
CA GLU A 101 7.62 26.12 2.15
C GLU A 101 7.52 24.90 1.23
N SER A 102 8.53 24.02 1.27
CA SER A 102 8.51 22.79 0.48
C SER A 102 7.44 21.80 0.95
N TRP A 103 7.07 21.85 2.23
CA TRP A 103 5.93 21.12 2.79
C TRP A 103 4.60 21.59 2.19
N ILE A 104 4.36 22.91 2.14
CA ILE A 104 3.16 23.46 1.52
C ILE A 104 3.09 23.12 0.03
N ASN A 105 4.19 23.27 -0.70
CA ASN A 105 4.27 22.88 -2.12
C ASN A 105 3.98 21.39 -2.33
N PHE A 106 4.44 20.54 -1.41
CA PHE A 106 4.12 19.11 -1.44
C PHE A 106 2.61 18.85 -1.25
N LEU A 107 1.97 19.51 -0.29
CA LEU A 107 0.52 19.39 -0.08
C LEU A 107 -0.27 19.83 -1.32
N ILE A 108 0.09 20.95 -1.95
CA ILE A 108 -0.52 21.41 -3.20
C ILE A 108 -0.33 20.38 -4.31
N SER A 109 0.88 19.83 -4.45
CA SER A 109 1.19 18.86 -5.52
C SER A 109 0.45 17.53 -5.36
N THR A 110 0.11 17.14 -4.13
CA THR A 110 -0.53 15.84 -3.81
C THR A 110 -2.03 15.95 -3.58
N GLY A 111 -2.55 17.14 -3.31
CA GLY A 111 -3.95 17.44 -3.04
C GLY A 111 -4.46 18.56 -3.93
N LYS A 112 -4.23 18.45 -5.24
CA LYS A 112 -4.72 19.42 -6.21
C LYS A 112 -6.25 19.53 -6.07
N ASP A 113 -6.74 20.75 -5.90
CA ASP A 113 -8.16 21.09 -5.66
C ASP A 113 -8.76 20.72 -4.29
N VAL A 114 -7.97 20.23 -3.33
CA VAL A 114 -8.45 19.95 -1.96
C VAL A 114 -8.21 21.10 -1.01
N TRP A 115 -7.09 21.81 -1.18
CA TRP A 115 -6.65 22.83 -0.24
C TRP A 115 -7.10 24.24 -0.64
N ASN A 116 -7.63 24.98 0.31
CA ASN A 116 -7.88 26.41 0.17
C ASN A 116 -6.61 27.22 0.49
N ASP A 117 -6.41 28.36 -0.16
CA ASP A 117 -5.26 29.25 0.07
C ASP A 117 -5.17 29.72 1.53
N GLN A 118 -6.32 29.99 2.16
CA GLN A 118 -6.39 30.38 3.57
C GLN A 118 -5.95 29.24 4.51
N SER A 119 -6.33 28.00 4.20
CA SER A 119 -5.92 26.80 4.93
C SER A 119 -4.41 26.56 4.82
N LEU A 120 -3.85 26.78 3.62
CA LEU A 120 -2.41 26.66 3.38
C LEU A 120 -1.61 27.73 4.10
N MET A 121 -2.11 28.98 4.14
CA MET A 121 -1.50 30.04 4.95
C MET A 121 -1.54 29.71 6.44
N LEU A 122 -2.64 29.17 6.95
CA LEU A 122 -2.76 28.72 8.34
C LEU A 122 -1.80 27.58 8.67
N LEU A 123 -1.55 26.64 7.74
CA LEU A 123 -0.52 25.61 7.94
C LEU A 123 0.87 26.22 7.87
N LYS A 124 1.12 27.17 6.96
CA LYS A 124 2.43 27.83 6.82
C LYS A 124 2.83 28.58 8.10
N ASP A 125 1.93 29.39 8.63
CA ASP A 125 2.23 30.37 9.69
C ASP A 125 1.67 29.97 11.08
N GLY A 126 0.69 29.06 11.11
CA GLY A 126 -0.08 28.73 12.31
C GLY A 126 0.65 27.90 13.36
N VAL A 127 1.82 27.34 13.05
CA VAL A 127 2.71 26.75 14.06
C VAL A 127 3.19 27.82 15.05
N PHE A 128 3.31 29.07 14.60
CA PHE A 128 3.86 30.20 15.37
C PHE A 128 2.81 31.27 15.74
N GLN A 129 1.62 31.26 15.14
CA GLN A 129 0.54 32.21 15.47
C GLN A 129 -0.25 31.84 16.73
N ASP A 130 -0.79 32.86 17.39
CA ASP A 130 -1.59 32.72 18.60
C ASP A 130 -2.93 32.03 18.31
N LYS A 131 -3.06 30.81 18.82
CA LYS A 131 -4.05 29.80 18.39
C LYS A 131 -5.48 30.11 18.83
N LYS A 132 -5.64 31.05 19.77
CA LYS A 132 -6.93 31.51 20.30
C LYS A 132 -7.71 32.40 19.33
N ALA A 133 -7.05 32.95 18.30
CA ALA A 133 -7.68 33.85 17.34
C ALA A 133 -8.28 33.13 16.12
N ILE A 134 -8.10 31.81 15.98
CA ILE A 134 -8.60 31.07 14.81
C ILE A 134 -10.10 30.80 14.97
N PRO A 135 -10.96 31.29 14.07
CA PRO A 135 -12.38 30.98 14.10
C PRO A 135 -12.66 29.48 13.99
N THR A 136 -13.62 28.98 14.75
CA THR A 136 -14.04 27.57 14.71
C THR A 136 -14.47 27.11 13.31
N SER A 137 -14.99 28.04 12.49
CA SER A 137 -15.30 27.79 11.07
C SER A 137 -14.05 27.41 10.26
N HIS A 138 -12.96 28.18 10.39
CA HIS A 138 -11.70 27.89 9.70
C HIS A 138 -11.05 26.60 10.22
N LYS A 139 -11.15 26.32 11.53
CA LYS A 139 -10.72 25.03 12.10
C LYS A 139 -11.44 23.86 11.43
N ASN A 140 -12.76 23.92 11.35
CA ASN A 140 -13.57 22.84 10.78
C ASN A 140 -13.32 22.67 9.27
N GLN A 141 -13.14 23.78 8.55
CA GLN A 141 -12.77 23.75 7.14
C GLN A 141 -11.43 23.04 6.92
N LEU A 142 -10.37 23.46 7.62
CA LEU A 142 -9.05 22.84 7.51
C LEU A 142 -9.07 21.34 7.84
N LEU A 143 -9.81 20.94 8.87
CA LEU A 143 -9.97 19.53 9.23
C LEU A 143 -10.71 18.74 8.14
N SER A 144 -11.69 19.35 7.48
CA SER A 144 -12.42 18.71 6.38
C SER A 144 -11.56 18.52 5.13
N GLU A 145 -10.74 19.51 4.78
CA GLU A 145 -9.78 19.45 3.67
C GLU A 145 -8.71 18.39 3.96
N ALA A 146 -8.16 18.37 5.18
CA ALA A 146 -7.23 17.33 5.62
C ALA A 146 -7.82 15.92 5.54
N LYS A 147 -9.10 15.77 5.92
CA LYS A 147 -9.81 14.48 5.80
C LYS A 147 -9.95 14.05 4.34
N GLN A 148 -10.35 14.96 3.46
CA GLN A 148 -10.49 14.68 2.03
C GLN A 148 -9.15 14.27 1.42
N TRP A 149 -8.08 14.98 1.75
CA TRP A 149 -6.73 14.65 1.29
C TRP A 149 -6.31 13.24 1.76
N LEU A 150 -6.47 12.91 3.05
CA LEU A 150 -6.15 11.58 3.59
C LEU A 150 -6.94 10.43 2.95
N LEU A 151 -8.16 10.71 2.48
CA LEU A 151 -8.99 9.76 1.75
C LEU A 151 -8.52 9.55 0.31
N GLN A 152 -7.91 10.56 -0.32
CA GLN A 152 -7.37 10.47 -1.68
C GLN A 152 -6.00 9.76 -1.73
N LEU A 153 -5.19 9.81 -0.66
CA LEU A 153 -3.85 9.19 -0.61
C LEU A 153 -3.77 7.72 -1.07
N PRO A 154 -4.68 6.80 -0.67
CA PRO A 154 -4.62 5.41 -1.12
C PRO A 154 -4.89 5.24 -2.63
N LEU A 155 -5.63 6.17 -3.23
CA LEU A 155 -6.03 6.13 -4.65
C LEU A 155 -4.88 6.59 -5.55
N GLU A 156 -4.25 7.72 -5.20
CA GLU A 156 -3.13 8.29 -5.95
C GLU A 156 -1.89 7.39 -5.96
N THR A 157 -1.59 6.71 -4.84
CA THR A 157 -0.42 5.81 -4.79
C THR A 157 -0.56 4.48 -5.55
N ASN A 158 -1.70 4.26 -6.22
CA ASN A 158 -1.97 3.07 -7.02
C ASN A 158 -1.95 3.38 -8.53
N ASN A 159 -1.83 4.66 -8.92
CA ASN A 159 -1.74 5.16 -10.29
C ASN A 159 -0.30 5.49 -10.74
N VAL A 160 0.70 5.21 -9.88
CA VAL A 160 2.15 5.33 -10.15
C VAL A 160 2.77 3.95 -10.09
#